data_AF-A0A838NVN6-F1
#
_entry.id   AF-A0A838NVN6-F1
#
_cell.length_a   1.000
_cell.length_b   1.000
_cell.length_c   1.000
_cell.angle_alpha   90.00
_cell.angle_beta   90.00
_cell.angle_gamma   90.00
#
_symmetry.space_group_name_H-M   'P 1'
#
loop_
_entity.id
_entity.type
_entity.pdbx_description
1 polymer ?
#
loop_
_entity_poly.entity_id
_entity_poly.type
_entity_poly.pdbx_seq_one_letter_code
_entity_poly.pdbx_strand_id
1 'polypeptide(L)'
;MSKTGFDARHDGNAVPPSADSPDTLSSSAALLFAPVDKRAFGAAIGTAVGISFFGATSLVLLLSPENSLPLALMGEYFAGYSVTWSGAVIGLGWGFAVGFCAGWFVAFTRNLVLAVSLFIIRSRAELGETRDFLDHI
;
A
#
# COMPACT_ATOMS: atom_id res chain seq x y z
N MET A 1 69.62 21.66 16.77
CA MET A 1 69.15 20.54 15.91
C MET A 1 67.71 20.26 16.29
N SER A 2 66.72 20.99 15.76
CA SER A 2 66.04 20.78 14.46
C SER A 2 65.71 19.31 14.19
N LYS A 3 64.42 18.97 14.34
CA LYS A 3 63.62 18.22 13.37
C LYS A 3 62.14 18.45 13.65
N THR A 4 61.56 19.31 12.83
CA THR A 4 60.14 19.42 12.52
C THR A 4 59.64 18.09 11.95
N GLY A 5 58.62 17.51 12.59
CA GLY A 5 57.82 16.41 12.05
C GLY A 5 56.41 16.92 11.79
N PHE A 6 56.18 17.31 10.55
CA PHE A 6 54.91 17.71 9.97
C PHE A 6 54.06 16.43 9.78
N ASP A 7 53.19 16.11 10.74
CA ASP A 7 52.15 15.08 10.57
C ASP A 7 50.90 15.75 9.98
N ALA A 8 50.94 15.93 8.66
CA ALA A 8 49.74 16.08 7.85
C ALA A 8 49.36 14.70 7.31
N ARG A 9 48.26 14.14 7.81
CA ARG A 9 47.33 13.18 7.15
C ARG A 9 46.57 12.39 8.20
N HIS A 10 45.35 12.80 8.48
CA HIS A 10 44.20 11.93 8.22
C HIS A 10 42.95 12.77 8.34
N ASP A 11 42.71 13.56 7.31
CA ASP A 11 41.42 14.12 6.99
C ASP A 11 40.52 12.90 6.83
N GLY A 12 39.79 12.58 7.89
CA GLY A 12 38.71 11.63 7.89
C GLY A 12 37.63 12.18 6.98
N ASN A 13 37.87 12.05 5.67
CA ASN A 13 36.84 12.09 4.66
C ASN A 13 35.94 10.89 4.96
N ALA A 14 34.99 11.08 5.87
CA ALA A 14 33.82 10.24 5.98
C ALA A 14 33.12 10.37 4.63
N VAL A 15 33.54 9.53 3.68
CA VAL A 15 32.83 9.30 2.44
C VAL A 15 31.39 9.00 2.89
N PRO A 16 30.40 9.85 2.58
CA PRO A 16 29.02 9.54 2.90
C PRO A 16 28.75 8.16 2.31
N PRO A 17 28.14 7.22 3.06
CA PRO A 17 27.93 5.87 2.58
C PRO A 17 27.28 5.96 1.20
N SER A 18 28.07 5.65 0.16
CA SER A 18 27.59 5.62 -1.21
C SER A 18 26.41 4.66 -1.22
N ALA A 19 25.25 5.14 -1.66
CA ALA A 19 23.97 4.45 -1.59
C ALA A 19 23.94 3.07 -2.29
N ASP A 20 25.03 2.68 -2.94
CA ASP A 20 25.26 1.44 -3.70
C ASP A 20 25.88 0.29 -2.88
N SER A 21 25.65 0.23 -1.56
CA SER A 21 26.02 -0.97 -0.80
C SER A 21 25.02 -2.09 -1.14
N PRO A 22 25.45 -3.32 -1.52
CA PRO A 22 24.53 -4.40 -1.93
C PRO A 22 23.44 -4.72 -0.89
N ASP A 23 23.72 -4.43 0.38
CA ASP A 23 22.81 -4.64 1.51
C ASP A 23 21.61 -3.67 1.55
N THR A 24 21.74 -2.45 1.00
CA THR A 24 20.64 -1.46 0.95
C THR A 24 19.62 -1.81 -0.14
N LEU A 25 20.09 -2.37 -1.26
CA LEU A 25 19.24 -2.86 -2.35
C LEU A 25 18.45 -4.10 -1.94
N SER A 26 19.08 -5.03 -1.22
CA SER A 26 18.43 -6.25 -0.71
C SER A 26 17.38 -5.92 0.36
N SER A 27 17.67 -4.97 1.26
CA SER A 27 16.69 -4.50 2.26
C SER A 27 15.51 -3.78 1.61
N SER A 28 15.76 -2.93 0.62
CA SER A 28 14.69 -2.21 -0.10
C SER A 28 13.81 -3.16 -0.92
N ALA A 29 14.42 -4.16 -1.56
CA ALA A 29 13.68 -5.24 -2.23
C ALA A 29 12.86 -6.05 -1.23
N ALA A 30 13.43 -6.44 -0.07
CA ALA A 30 12.72 -7.18 0.97
C ALA A 30 11.52 -6.41 1.54
N LEU A 31 11.64 -5.08 1.69
CA LEU A 31 10.53 -4.19 2.08
C LEU A 31 9.45 -4.07 0.99
N LEU A 32 9.81 -4.11 -0.29
CA LEU A 32 8.85 -4.12 -1.41
C LEU A 32 8.07 -5.45 -1.53
N PHE A 33 8.70 -6.55 -1.13
CA PHE A 33 8.12 -7.89 -1.08
C PHE A 33 7.44 -8.22 0.26
N ALA A 34 7.51 -7.32 1.25
CA ALA A 34 6.79 -7.49 2.50
C ALA A 34 5.28 -7.66 2.23
N PRO A 35 4.65 -8.74 2.73
CA PRO A 35 3.22 -8.96 2.55
C PRO A 35 2.42 -7.80 3.11
N VAL A 36 1.59 -7.17 2.28
CA VAL A 36 0.71 -6.09 2.73
C VAL A 36 -0.41 -6.69 3.58
N ASP A 37 -0.59 -6.18 4.79
CA ASP A 37 -1.69 -6.56 5.67
C ASP A 37 -3.04 -6.18 5.07
N LYS A 38 -3.78 -7.19 4.61
CA LYS A 38 -5.05 -7.06 3.87
C LYS A 38 -6.09 -6.22 4.63
N ARG A 39 -6.12 -6.39 5.96
CA ARG A 39 -7.08 -5.71 6.86
C ARG A 39 -6.70 -4.24 7.05
N ALA A 40 -5.42 -3.93 7.19
CA ALA A 40 -4.94 -2.56 7.36
C ALA A 40 -5.15 -1.73 6.08
N PHE A 41 -4.85 -2.31 4.92
CA PHE A 41 -5.07 -1.62 3.64
C PHE A 41 -6.55 -1.44 3.33
N GLY A 42 -7.38 -2.47 3.56
CA GLY A 42 -8.83 -2.35 3.45
C GLY A 42 -9.39 -1.27 4.38
N ALA A 43 -8.96 -1.23 5.64
CA ALA A 43 -9.39 -0.21 6.60
C ALA A 43 -8.99 1.22 6.16
N ALA A 44 -7.75 1.40 5.69
CA ALA A 44 -7.27 2.71 5.24
C ALA A 44 -8.09 3.22 4.03
N ILE A 45 -8.31 2.38 3.02
CA ILE A 45 -9.11 2.75 1.84
C ILE A 45 -10.58 2.97 2.22
N GLY A 46 -11.16 2.08 3.03
CA GLY A 46 -12.53 2.25 3.54
C GLY A 46 -12.71 3.58 4.27
N THR A 47 -11.81 3.91 5.20
CA THR A 47 -11.86 5.18 5.94
C THR A 47 -11.69 6.39 5.01
N ALA A 48 -10.74 6.35 4.08
CA ALA A 48 -10.54 7.44 3.11
C ALA A 48 -11.78 7.68 2.24
N VAL A 49 -12.38 6.61 1.73
CA VAL A 49 -13.61 6.68 0.91
C VAL A 49 -14.79 7.15 1.75
N GLY A 50 -15.02 6.58 2.94
CA GLY A 50 -16.09 6.99 3.85
C GLY A 50 -16.02 8.47 4.24
N ILE A 51 -14.81 8.99 4.53
CA ILE A 51 -14.59 10.42 4.79
C ILE A 51 -14.89 11.26 3.55
N SER A 52 -14.52 10.78 2.36
CA SER A 52 -14.78 11.50 1.10
C SER A 52 -16.29 11.64 0.85
N PHE A 53 -17.06 10.56 1.07
CA PHE A 53 -18.51 10.60 0.98
C PHE A 53 -19.12 11.54 2.04
N PHE A 54 -18.73 11.41 3.30
CA PHE A 54 -19.21 12.30 4.37
C PHE A 54 -18.89 13.77 4.09
N GLY A 55 -17.68 14.06 3.62
CA GLY A 55 -17.21 15.39 3.26
C GLY A 55 -17.99 15.95 2.08
N ALA A 56 -18.19 15.17 1.02
CA ALA A 56 -18.99 15.58 -0.13
C ALA A 56 -20.44 15.91 0.27
N THR A 57 -21.09 15.05 1.06
CA THR A 57 -22.46 15.29 1.54
C THR A 57 -22.52 16.53 2.43
N SER A 58 -21.58 16.69 3.36
CA SER A 58 -21.52 17.84 4.27
C SER A 58 -21.24 19.16 3.53
N LEU A 59 -20.36 19.15 2.53
CA LEU A 59 -20.08 20.31 1.70
C LEU A 59 -21.31 20.75 0.91
N VAL A 60 -22.07 19.81 0.33
CA VAL A 60 -23.32 20.13 -0.38
C VAL A 60 -24.36 20.71 0.57
N LEU A 61 -24.47 20.17 1.79
CA LEU A 61 -25.37 20.73 2.82
C LEU A 61 -24.98 22.16 3.23
N LEU A 62 -23.69 22.48 3.28
CA LEU A 62 -23.19 23.78 3.72
C LEU A 62 -23.17 24.84 2.61
N LEU A 63 -22.82 24.47 1.36
CA LEU A 63 -22.67 25.42 0.27
C LEU A 63 -24.01 25.78 -0.39
N SER A 64 -24.83 24.78 -0.75
CA SER A 64 -26.11 24.99 -1.44
C SER A 64 -26.91 23.69 -1.57
N PRO A 65 -28.02 23.52 -0.84
CA PRO A 65 -28.86 22.33 -0.96
C PRO A 65 -29.56 22.20 -2.32
N GLU A 66 -29.71 23.28 -3.10
CA GLU A 66 -30.32 23.23 -4.44
C GLU A 66 -29.45 22.48 -5.47
N ASN A 67 -28.13 22.43 -5.28
CA ASN A 67 -27.20 21.67 -6.14
C ASN A 67 -27.05 20.20 -5.70
N SER A 68 -28.00 19.68 -4.92
CA SER A 68 -27.99 18.30 -4.45
C SER A 68 -28.34 17.28 -5.53
N LEU A 69 -28.79 17.70 -6.72
CA LEU A 69 -29.19 16.82 -7.84
C LEU A 69 -28.20 15.67 -8.15
N PRO A 70 -26.86 15.87 -8.17
CA PRO A 70 -25.92 14.77 -8.42
C PRO A 70 -25.81 13.80 -7.24
N LEU A 71 -25.97 14.28 -6.00
CA LEU A 71 -25.94 13.43 -4.79
C LEU A 71 -27.30 12.79 -4.51
N ALA A 72 -28.39 13.34 -5.04
CA ALA A 72 -29.71 12.72 -4.95
C ALA A 72 -29.74 11.37 -5.67
N LEU A 73 -28.97 11.21 -6.76
CA LEU A 73 -28.80 9.92 -7.45
C LEU A 73 -28.15 8.84 -6.57
N MET A 74 -27.31 9.23 -5.60
CA MET A 74 -26.79 8.25 -4.64
C MET A 74 -27.88 7.64 -3.76
N GLY A 75 -28.99 8.35 -3.53
CA GLY A 75 -30.14 7.81 -2.79
C GLY A 75 -30.73 6.56 -3.45
N GLU A 76 -30.56 6.41 -4.76
CA GLU A 76 -31.01 5.23 -5.52
C GLU A 76 -30.06 4.02 -5.34
N TYR A 77 -28.76 4.28 -5.20
CA TYR A 77 -27.75 3.21 -5.05
C TYR A 77 -27.54 2.80 -3.58
N PHE A 78 -27.82 3.70 -2.64
CA PHE A 78 -27.61 3.48 -1.21
C PHE A 78 -28.94 3.51 -0.47
N ALA A 79 -29.42 2.32 -0.08
CA ALA A 79 -30.68 2.18 0.65
C ALA A 79 -30.68 3.03 1.94
N GLY A 80 -31.64 3.97 2.02
CA GLY A 80 -31.81 4.87 3.17
C GLY A 80 -30.98 6.16 3.13
N TYR A 81 -30.23 6.41 2.04
CA TYR A 81 -29.47 7.64 1.88
C TYR A 81 -30.37 8.80 1.43
N SER A 82 -30.36 9.88 2.21
CA SER A 82 -30.98 11.18 1.86
C SER A 82 -29.94 12.28 2.00
N VAL A 83 -30.08 13.41 1.29
CA VAL A 83 -29.16 14.54 1.42
C VAL A 83 -29.46 15.32 2.70
N THR A 84 -29.18 14.69 3.84
CA THR A 84 -29.41 15.19 5.21
C THR A 84 -28.19 14.88 6.08
N TRP A 85 -28.08 15.50 7.26
CA TRP A 85 -27.02 15.18 8.22
C TRP A 85 -27.02 13.68 8.62
N SER A 86 -28.20 13.07 8.75
CA SER A 86 -28.34 11.62 8.96
C SER A 86 -27.84 10.80 7.76
N GLY A 87 -28.14 11.25 6.54
CA GLY A 87 -27.67 10.59 5.34
C GLY A 87 -26.17 10.71 5.13
N ALA A 88 -25.52 11.78 5.60
CA ALA A 88 -24.06 11.88 5.60
C ALA A 88 -23.40 10.76 6.42
N VAL A 89 -23.97 10.42 7.58
CA VAL A 89 -23.49 9.30 8.42
C VAL A 89 -23.73 7.95 7.74
N ILE A 90 -24.88 7.79 7.08
CA ILE A 90 -25.20 6.59 6.29
C ILE A 90 -24.22 6.46 5.11
N GLY A 91 -23.91 7.57 4.42
CA GLY A 91 -22.92 7.64 3.36
C GLY A 91 -21.51 7.31 3.84
N LEU A 92 -21.14 7.72 5.06
CA LEU A 92 -19.87 7.33 5.69
C LEU A 92 -19.81 5.81 5.90
N GLY A 93 -20.87 5.20 6.44
CA GLY A 93 -20.93 3.76 6.67
C GLY A 93 -20.85 2.96 5.37
N TRP A 94 -21.64 3.35 4.37
CA TRP A 94 -21.61 2.71 3.06
C TRP A 94 -20.30 2.92 2.30
N GLY A 95 -19.77 4.15 2.31
CA GLY A 95 -18.47 4.47 1.71
C GLY A 95 -17.34 3.68 2.37
N PHE A 96 -17.39 3.53 3.70
CA PHE A 96 -16.47 2.67 4.44
C PHE A 96 -16.61 1.20 4.02
N ALA A 97 -17.82 0.65 3.99
CA ALA A 97 -18.04 -0.76 3.66
C ALA A 97 -17.58 -1.08 2.23
N VAL A 98 -17.99 -0.27 1.24
CA VAL A 98 -17.63 -0.46 -0.16
C VAL A 98 -16.12 -0.26 -0.36
N GLY A 99 -15.56 0.81 0.21
CA GLY A 99 -14.12 1.08 0.14
C GLY A 99 -13.28 0.02 0.84
N PHE A 100 -13.75 -0.51 1.98
CA PHE A 100 -13.10 -1.61 2.68
C PHE A 100 -13.10 -2.88 1.85
N CYS A 101 -14.24 -3.27 1.28
CA CYS A 101 -14.34 -4.44 0.42
C CYS A 101 -13.43 -4.32 -0.81
N ALA A 102 -13.44 -3.17 -1.48
CA ALA A 102 -12.58 -2.91 -2.64
C ALA A 102 -11.08 -2.94 -2.25
N GLY A 103 -10.68 -2.23 -1.20
CA GLY A 103 -9.30 -2.20 -0.72
C GLY A 103 -8.82 -3.57 -0.25
N TRP A 104 -9.64 -4.30 0.50
CA TRP A 104 -9.36 -5.66 0.95
C TRP A 104 -9.17 -6.61 -0.24
N PHE A 105 -10.03 -6.52 -1.25
CA PHE A 105 -9.92 -7.34 -2.46
C PHE A 105 -8.64 -7.06 -3.26
N VAL A 106 -8.24 -5.79 -3.38
CA VAL A 106 -6.98 -5.40 -4.02
C VAL A 106 -5.78 -5.95 -3.26
N ALA A 107 -5.75 -5.81 -1.93
CA ALA A 107 -4.66 -6.35 -1.11
C ALA A 107 -4.62 -7.88 -1.13
N PHE A 108 -5.78 -8.53 -1.14
CA PHE A 108 -5.90 -9.98 -1.31
C PHE A 108 -5.30 -10.43 -2.64
N THR A 109 -5.68 -9.79 -3.74
CA THR A 109 -5.19 -10.09 -5.09
C THR A 109 -3.68 -9.89 -5.20
N ARG A 110 -3.14 -8.77 -4.71
CA ARG A 110 -1.68 -8.52 -4.70
C ARG A 110 -0.93 -9.59 -3.92
N ASN A 111 -1.43 -9.97 -2.74
CA ASN A 111 -0.80 -11.00 -1.94
C ASN A 111 -0.93 -12.40 -2.55
N LEU A 112 -2.02 -12.69 -3.26
CA LEU A 112 -2.19 -13.95 -3.97
C LEU A 112 -1.17 -14.06 -5.12
N VAL A 113 -0.99 -12.99 -5.89
CA VAL A 113 0.01 -12.94 -6.97
C VAL A 113 1.40 -13.21 -6.43
N LEU A 114 1.81 -12.55 -5.34
CA LEU A 114 3.11 -12.79 -4.70
C LEU A 114 3.27 -14.24 -4.22
N ALA A 115 2.26 -14.79 -3.55
CA ALA A 115 2.30 -16.18 -3.07
C ALA A 115 2.42 -17.19 -4.22
N VAL A 116 1.66 -16.99 -5.31
CA VAL A 116 1.71 -17.83 -6.51
C VAL A 116 3.07 -17.73 -7.21
N SER A 117 3.62 -16.52 -7.36
CA SER A 117 4.94 -16.33 -7.95
C SER A 117 6.03 -17.07 -7.16
N LEU A 118 6.02 -16.94 -5.83
CA LEU A 118 6.96 -17.66 -4.95
C LEU A 118 6.77 -19.18 -5.04
N PHE A 119 5.52 -19.65 -5.08
CA PHE A 119 5.22 -21.07 -5.24
C PHE A 119 5.76 -21.61 -6.58
N ILE A 120 5.54 -20.91 -7.70
CA ILE A 120 6.02 -21.34 -9.02
C ILE A 120 7.55 -21.37 -9.07
N ILE A 121 8.23 -20.37 -8.50
CA ILE A 121 9.70 -20.32 -8.46
C ILE A 121 10.24 -21.50 -7.65
N ARG A 122 9.66 -21.77 -6.48
CA ARG A 122 10.07 -22.90 -5.62
C ARG A 122 9.82 -24.25 -6.28
N SER A 123 8.64 -24.46 -6.87
CA SER A 123 8.31 -25.73 -7.54
C SER A 123 9.22 -26.01 -8.74
N ARG A 124 9.70 -24.96 -9.44
CA ARG A 124 10.68 -25.12 -10.52
C ARG A 124 12.08 -25.48 -10.01
N ALA A 125 12.46 -25.02 -8.81
CA ALA A 125 13.73 -25.38 -8.20
C ALA A 125 13.78 -26.86 -7.80
N GLU A 126 12.69 -27.38 -7.20
CA GLU A 126 12.59 -28.78 -6.78
C GLU A 126 12.61 -29.76 -7.98
N LEU A 127 12.02 -29.37 -9.11
CA LEU A 127 12.07 -30.16 -10.36
C LEU A 127 13.45 -30.13 -11.05
N GLY A 128 14.22 -29.05 -10.86
CA GLY A 128 15.58 -28.92 -11.40
C GLY A 128 16.56 -29.88 -10.74
N GLU A 129 16.48 -30.01 -9.42
CA GLU A 129 17.33 -30.90 -8.61
C GLU A 129 17.08 -32.39 -8.92
N THR A 130 15.82 -32.76 -9.12
CA THR A 130 15.45 -34.13 -9.50
C THR A 130 15.99 -34.50 -10.89
N ARG A 131 16.04 -33.53 -11.81
CA ARG A 131 16.59 -33.75 -13.16
C ARG A 131 18.11 -33.89 -13.14
N ASP A 132 18.80 -33.07 -12.37
CA ASP A 132 20.27 -33.13 -12.21
C ASP A 132 20.74 -34.48 -11.62
N PHE A 133 19.98 -35.04 -10.68
CA PHE A 133 20.23 -36.38 -10.13
C PHE A 133 20.13 -37.51 -11.17
N LEU A 134 19.19 -37.40 -12.12
CA LEU A 134 18.98 -38.42 -13.16
C LEU A 134 20.03 -38.38 -14.27
N ASP A 135 20.74 -37.26 -14.44
CA ASP A 135 21.83 -37.12 -15.43
C ASP A 135 23.16 -37.70 -14.92
N HIS A 136 23.23 -38.14 -13.66
CA HIS A 136 24.45 -38.67 -13.01
C HIS A 136 24.48 -40.20 -12.82
N ILE A 137 23.45 -40.93 -13.27
CA ILE A 137 23.32 -42.40 -13.18
C ILE A 137 23.03 -43.02 -14.55
#